data_AF-A0A7C6UL16-F1
#
_entry.id   AF-A0A7C6UL16-F1
#
_cell.length_a   1.000
_cell.length_b   1.000
_cell.length_c   1.000
_cell.angle_alpha   90.00
_cell.angle_beta   90.00
_cell.angle_gamma   90.00
#
_symmetry.space_group_name_H-M   'P 1'
#
loop_
_entity.id
_entity.type
_entity.pdbx_description
1 polymer ?
#
loop_
_entity_poly.entity_id
_entity_poly.type
_entity_poly.pdbx_seq_one_letter_code
_entity_poly.pdbx_strand_id
1 'polypeptide(L)' 'MVEKQKQIMEIVDFVKRNKGSYASHTVCARVLGEDYFGINSETIVELRDRLPQIDDEEIEACYYIIK' A
#
# COMPACT_ATOMS: atom_id res chain seq x y z
N MET A 1 -16.59 5.54 -5.62
CA MET A 1 -15.37 5.75 -6.43
C MET A 1 -14.41 6.76 -5.80
N VAL A 2 -14.86 7.91 -5.28
CA VAL A 2 -13.98 8.90 -4.62
C VAL A 2 -13.29 8.35 -3.35
N GLU A 3 -14.00 7.58 -2.53
CA GLU A 3 -13.44 7.05 -1.27
C GLU A 3 -12.29 6.06 -1.50
N LYS A 4 -12.47 5.10 -2.42
CA LYS A 4 -11.41 4.15 -2.81
C LYS A 4 -10.14 4.87 -3.28
N GLN A 5 -10.26 5.87 -4.15
CA GLN A 5 -9.10 6.63 -4.62
C GLN A 5 -8.41 7.38 -3.49
N LYS A 6 -9.18 7.94 -2.55
CA LYS A 6 -8.65 8.60 -1.37
C LYS A 6 -7.88 7.63 -0.47
N GLN A 7 -8.44 6.45 -0.20
CA GLN A 7 -7.78 5.40 0.57
C GLN A 7 -6.46 4.97 -0.08
N ILE A 8 -6.45 4.74 -1.39
CA ILE A 8 -5.23 4.40 -2.15
C ILE A 8 -4.16 5.48 -1.98
N MET A 9 -4.52 6.76 -2.13
CA MET A 9 -3.56 7.85 -1.94
C MET A 9 -2.99 7.88 -0.52
N GLU A 10 -3.83 7.71 0.50
CA GLU A 10 -3.40 7.71 1.89
C GLU A 10 -2.48 6.51 2.20
N ILE A 11 -2.77 5.34 1.63
CA ILE A 11 -1.90 4.14 1.73
C ILE A 11 -0.52 4.44 1.14
N VAL A 12 -0.46 4.92 -0.11
CA VAL A 12 0.80 5.21 -0.79
C VAL A 12 1.61 6.28 -0.04
N ASP A 13 0.94 7.34 0.43
CA ASP A 13 1.60 8.41 1.19
C ASP A 13 2.12 7.93 2.54
N PHE A 14 1.36 7.08 3.26
CA PHE A 14 1.81 6.50 4.51
C PHE A 14 3.06 5.65 4.30
N VAL A 15 3.04 4.74 3.33
CA VAL A 15 4.16 3.83 3.05
C VAL A 15 5.40 4.63 2.65
N LYS A 16 5.24 5.67 1.81
CA LYS A 16 6.33 6.55 1.40
C LYS A 16 6.97 7.30 2.57
N ARG A 17 6.18 7.73 3.56
CA ARG A 17 6.67 8.45 4.75
C ARG A 17 7.24 7.52 5.82
N ASN A 18 6.75 6.28 5.89
CA ASN A 18 7.04 5.34 6.98
C ASN A 18 7.69 4.05 6.46
N LYS A 19 8.68 4.15 5.56
CA LYS A 19 9.27 3.01 4.83
C LYS A 19 9.82 1.87 5.69
N GLY A 20 10.22 2.15 6.93
CA GLY A 20 10.74 1.13 7.86
C GLY A 20 9.70 0.61 8.87
N SER A 21 8.44 1.05 8.79
CA SER A 21 7.42 0.62 9.74
C SER A 21 6.88 -0.77 9.38
N TYR A 22 6.54 -1.55 10.41
CA TYR A 22 5.90 -2.85 10.25
C TYR A 22 4.61 -2.76 9.44
N ALA A 23 3.83 -1.70 9.64
CA ALA A 23 2.61 -1.43 8.86
C ALA A 23 2.91 -1.27 7.36
N SER A 24 3.93 -0.49 7.00
CA SER A 24 4.32 -0.30 5.59
C SER A 24 4.77 -1.62 4.95
N HIS A 25 5.54 -2.43 5.68
CA HIS A 25 5.95 -3.75 5.23
C HIS A 25 4.77 -4.71 5.06
N THR A 26 3.81 -4.67 5.98
CA THR A 26 2.61 -5.51 5.92
C THR A 26 1.75 -5.15 4.70
N VAL A 27 1.55 -3.85 4.46
CA VAL A 27 0.84 -3.35 3.27
C VAL A 27 1.54 -3.80 1.99
N CYS A 28 2.85 -3.61 1.88
CA CYS A 28 3.59 -4.03 0.69
C CYS A 28 3.52 -5.55 0.49
N ALA A 29 3.64 -6.35 1.55
CA ALA A 29 3.53 -7.81 1.46
C ALA A 29 2.16 -8.28 0.97
N ARG A 30 1.07 -7.64 1.42
CA ARG A 30 -0.29 -7.97 0.99
C ARG A 30 -0.55 -7.63 -0.48
N VAL A 31 -0.02 -6.50 -0.96
CA VAL A 31 -0.32 -5.99 -2.31
C VAL A 31 0.67 -6.49 -3.36
N LEU A 32 1.95 -6.62 -3.00
CA LEU A 32 3.05 -6.97 -3.91
C LEU A 32 3.53 -8.42 -3.74
N GLY A 33 3.14 -9.09 -2.66
CA GLY A 33 3.71 -10.39 -2.26
C GLY A 33 5.00 -10.24 -1.45
N GLU A 34 5.68 -11.35 -1.17
CA GLU A 34 6.88 -11.38 -0.31
C GLU A 34 8.19 -11.01 -1.04
N ASP A 35 8.14 -10.81 -2.36
CA ASP A 35 9.33 -10.67 -3.22
C ASP A 35 9.87 -9.23 -3.37
N TYR A 36 9.64 -8.34 -2.40
CA TYR A 36 10.19 -6.97 -2.44
C TYR A 36 11.39 -6.79 -1.51
N PHE A 37 12.49 -6.28 -2.04
CA PHE A 37 13.74 -6.02 -1.29
C PHE A 37 13.69 -4.68 -0.55
N GLY A 38 12.70 -4.53 0.32
CA GLY A 38 12.46 -3.30 1.08
C GLY A 38 11.70 -2.23 0.31
N ILE A 39 11.35 -1.14 0.99
CA ILE A 39 10.44 -0.11 0.47
C ILE A 39 11.28 1.02 -0.15
N ASN A 40 11.53 0.90 -1.45
CA ASN A 40 12.26 1.90 -2.23
C ASN A 40 11.32 2.61 -3.24
N SER A 41 11.84 3.49 -4.09
CA SER A 41 11.01 4.23 -5.05
C SER A 41 10.30 3.32 -6.07
N GLU A 42 10.91 2.21 -6.46
CA GLU A 42 10.33 1.22 -7.37
C GLU A 42 9.17 0.48 -6.68
N THR A 43 9.36 0.02 -5.45
CA THR A 43 8.30 -0.60 -4.64
C THR A 43 7.09 0.32 -4.47
N ILE A 44 7.32 1.63 -4.28
CA ILE A 44 6.23 2.62 -4.14
C ILE A 44 5.47 2.81 -5.46
N VAL A 45 6.17 2.81 -6.60
CA VAL A 45 5.54 2.89 -7.92
C VAL A 45 4.69 1.65 -8.17
N GLU A 46 5.25 0.47 -7.91
CA GLU A 46 4.53 -0.79 -8.09
C GLU A 46 3.30 -0.87 -7.16
N LEU A 47 3.45 -0.48 -5.89
CA LEU A 47 2.34 -0.42 -4.93
C LEU A 47 1.20 0.45 -5.46
N ARG A 48 1.52 1.66 -5.96
CA ARG A 48 0.54 2.58 -6.53
C ARG A 48 -0.15 2.00 -7.76
N ASP A 49 0.56 1.25 -8.58
CA ASP A 49 0.04 0.71 -9.83
C ASP A 49 -0.80 -0.57 -9.58
N ARG A 50 -0.52 -1.32 -8.50
CA ARG A 50 -1.25 -2.53 -8.08
C ARG A 50 -2.50 -2.26 -7.24
N LEU A 51 -2.47 -1.27 -6.34
CA LEU A 51 -3.59 -0.94 -5.46
C LEU A 51 -4.95 -0.74 -6.17
N PRO A 52 -5.04 -0.11 -7.36
CA PRO A 52 -6.30 0.02 -8.08
C PRO A 52 -6.85 -1.31 -8.64
N GLN A 53 -6.00 -2.33 -8.78
CA GLN A 53 -6.30 -3.60 -9.43
C GLN A 53 -6.78 -4.68 -8.44
N ILE A 54 -6.59 -4.46 -7.13
CA ILE A 54 -7.07 -5.38 -6.09
C ILE A 54 -8.50 -5.03 -5.66
N ASP A 55 -9.14 -5.98 -5.00
CA ASP A 55 -10.51 -5.87 -4.52
C ASP A 55 -10.67 -4.79 -3.45
N ASP A 56 -11.86 -4.18 -3.38
CA ASP A 56 -12.16 -3.08 -2.46
C ASP A 56 -11.96 -3.50 -0.99
N GLU A 57 -12.28 -4.76 -0.65
CA GLU A 57 -12.07 -5.34 0.68
C GLU A 57 -10.59 -5.36 1.08
N GLU A 58 -9.69 -5.65 0.14
CA GLU A 58 -8.25 -5.64 0.42
C GLU A 58 -7.67 -4.23 0.54
N ILE A 59 -8.22 -3.27 -0.21
CA ILE A 59 -7.87 -1.86 -0.05
C ILE A 59 -8.30 -1.36 1.33
N GLU A 60 -9.50 -1.72 1.76
CA GLU A 60 -10.01 -1.37 3.08
C GLU A 60 -9.15 -2.00 4.19
N ALA A 61 -8.78 -3.27 4.07
CA ALA A 61 -7.87 -3.92 5.00
C ALA A 61 -6.50 -3.22 5.07
N CYS A 62 -5.92 -2.85 3.92
CA CYS A 62 -4.67 -2.07 3.87
C CYS A 62 -4.82 -0.69 4.51
N TYR A 63 -5.97 -0.05 4.32
CA TYR A 63 -6.26 1.25 4.91
C TYR A 63 -6.36 1.17 6.44
N TYR A 64 -6.99 0.12 6.98
CA TYR A 64 -7.06 -0.09 8.43
C TYR A 64 -5.69 -0.36 9.07
N ILE A 65 -4.74 -0.96 8.34
CA ILE A 65 -3.38 -1.21 8.85
C ILE A 65 -2.61 0.10 9.11
N ILE A 66 -2.91 1.16 8.33
CA ILE A 66 -2.19 2.44 8.40
C ILE A 66 -2.91 3.51 9.24
N LYS A 67 -4.08 3.18 9.79
CA LYS A 67 -4.86 4.04 10.69
C LYS A 67 -4.57 3.71 12.14
#